data_AF-A0A930YG64-F1
#
_entry.id   AF-A0A930YG64-F1
#
_cell.length_a   1.000
_cell.length_b   1.000
_cell.length_c   1.000
_cell.angle_alpha   90.00
_cell.angle_beta   90.00
_cell.angle_gamma   90.00
#
_symmetry.space_group_name_H-M   'P 1'
#
loop_
_entity.id
_entity.type
_entity.pdbx_description
1 polymer ?
#
loop_
_entity_poly.entity_id
_entity_poly.type
_entity_poly.pdbx_seq_one_letter_code
_entity_poly.pdbx_strand_id
1 'polypeptide(L)'
;MTMTPIRRHMEPTYSGLRPLLGSEVTVSASVLDGGGVVPLTLEYLSDPVSWGGAMTYSLRLTGPVDARLSPGRYEVVHAACSFVLSLFPVADEVLHVHYESYLSEPV
;
A
#
# COMPACT_ATOMS: atom_id res chain seq x y z
N MET A 1 28.77 -6.22 -5.90
CA MET A 1 27.96 -6.63 -4.74
C MET A 1 27.00 -5.50 -4.42
N THR A 2 25.74 -5.62 -4.84
CA THR A 2 24.72 -4.61 -4.53
C THR A 2 24.24 -4.90 -3.12
N MET A 3 24.65 -4.09 -2.14
CA MET A 3 24.08 -4.15 -0.79
C MET A 3 22.60 -3.85 -0.90
N THR A 4 21.73 -4.85 -0.68
CA THR A 4 20.31 -4.60 -0.48
C THR A 4 20.19 -3.73 0.77
N PRO A 5 19.70 -2.48 0.67
CA PRO A 5 19.55 -1.65 1.87
C PRO A 5 18.61 -2.36 2.84
N ILE A 6 19.00 -2.41 4.13
CA ILE A 6 18.14 -2.95 5.18
C ILE A 6 16.95 -1.99 5.31
N ARG A 7 15.81 -2.38 4.73
CA ARG A 7 14.55 -1.64 4.87
C ARG A 7 13.97 -1.96 6.23
N ARG A 8 13.57 -0.93 6.98
CA ARG A 8 12.89 -1.13 8.26
C ARG A 8 11.42 -1.43 8.01
N HIS A 9 10.90 -2.44 8.71
CA HIS A 9 9.47 -2.63 8.81
C HIS A 9 8.85 -1.45 9.56
N MET A 10 7.75 -0.92 9.04
CA MET A 10 7.00 0.19 9.59
C MET A 10 5.54 -0.22 9.72
N GLU A 11 4.95 0.09 10.88
CA GLU A 11 3.50 -0.04 11.04
C GLU A 11 2.79 0.96 10.12
N PRO A 12 1.72 0.55 9.41
CA PRO A 12 0.98 1.43 8.52
C PRO A 12 0.10 2.38 9.34
N THR A 13 0.72 3.41 9.93
CA THR A 13 0.08 4.48 10.70
C THR A 13 -0.11 5.72 9.82
N TYR A 14 -1.05 6.60 10.17
CA TYR A 14 -1.30 7.80 9.37
C TYR A 14 -0.03 8.67 9.31
N SER A 15 0.59 8.89 10.47
CA SER A 15 1.81 9.67 10.59
C SER A 15 3.00 9.04 9.84
N GLY A 16 3.10 7.71 9.83
CA GLY A 16 4.18 6.99 9.15
C GLY A 16 4.03 6.97 7.62
N LEU A 17 2.81 6.89 7.11
CA LEU A 17 2.52 6.80 5.69
C LEU A 17 2.39 8.15 5.00
N ARG A 18 1.99 9.21 5.72
CA ARG A 18 1.84 10.56 5.19
C ARG A 18 3.06 11.09 4.41
N PRO A 19 4.32 10.85 4.82
CA PRO A 19 5.50 11.28 4.06
C PRO A 19 5.71 10.52 2.74
N LEU A 20 5.05 9.38 2.56
CA LEU A 20 5.19 8.51 1.39
C LEU A 20 4.13 8.80 0.31
N LEU A 21 3.22 9.74 0.55
CA LEU A 21 2.15 10.05 -0.39
C LEU A 21 2.71 10.60 -1.71
N GLY A 22 2.16 10.10 -2.82
CA GLY A 22 2.62 10.42 -4.18
C GLY A 22 3.92 9.70 -4.58
N SER A 23 4.50 8.87 -3.70
CA SER A 23 5.68 8.07 -4.05
C SER A 23 5.30 6.77 -4.75
N GLU A 24 6.25 6.25 -5.53
CA GLU A 24 6.17 4.90 -6.07
C GLU A 24 6.54 3.89 -4.97
N VAL A 25 5.69 2.90 -4.81
CA VAL A 25 5.88 1.74 -3.95
C VAL A 25 5.79 0.48 -4.79
N THR A 26 6.36 -0.61 -4.32
CA THR A 26 6.23 -1.89 -5.01
C THR A 26 5.57 -2.92 -4.12
N VAL A 27 4.64 -3.69 -4.67
CA VAL A 27 4.11 -4.87 -4.01
C VAL A 27 4.94 -6.06 -4.47
N SER A 28 5.55 -6.75 -3.51
CA SER A 28 6.16 -8.04 -3.75
C SER A 28 5.09 -9.11 -3.52
N ALA A 29 4.53 -9.64 -4.61
CA ALA A 29 3.64 -10.79 -4.55
C ALA A 29 4.49 -12.07 -4.43
N SER A 30 5.28 -12.17 -3.36
CA SER A 30 6.09 -13.36 -3.05
C SER A 30 5.25 -14.54 -2.53
N VAL A 31 3.92 -14.36 -2.36
CA VAL A 31 3.03 -15.29 -1.65
C VAL A 31 1.97 -15.93 -2.58
N LEU A 32 1.86 -15.55 -3.85
CA LEU A 32 0.89 -16.12 -4.79
C LEU A 32 1.61 -16.59 -6.06
N ASP A 33 1.94 -17.89 -6.10
CA ASP A 33 2.30 -18.73 -7.27
C ASP A 33 2.75 -18.01 -8.56
N GLY A 34 3.88 -17.31 -8.50
CA GLY A 34 4.46 -16.71 -9.71
C GLY A 34 5.56 -15.69 -9.48
N GLY A 35 5.66 -15.09 -8.28
CA GLY A 35 6.74 -14.17 -7.93
C GLY A 35 6.84 -12.96 -8.85
N GLY A 36 6.09 -11.90 -8.53
CA GLY A 36 6.09 -10.65 -9.30
C GLY A 36 6.33 -9.42 -8.43
N VAL A 37 6.94 -8.40 -9.01
CA VAL A 37 7.03 -7.05 -8.43
C VAL A 37 6.08 -6.16 -9.22
N VAL A 38 5.07 -5.62 -8.54
CA VAL A 38 4.09 -4.71 -9.17
C VAL A 38 4.36 -3.30 -8.66
N PRO A 39 4.75 -2.35 -9.54
CA PRO A 39 4.87 -0.95 -9.15
C PRO A 39 3.47 -0.35 -9.00
N LEU A 40 3.26 0.35 -7.88
CA LEU A 40 2.04 1.05 -7.54
C LEU A 40 2.37 2.47 -7.09
N THR A 41 1.49 3.42 -7.33
CA THR A 41 1.56 4.77 -6.74
C THR A 41 0.71 4.81 -5.48
N LEU A 42 1.28 5.25 -4.35
CA LEU A 42 0.57 5.39 -3.09
C LEU A 42 -0.12 6.76 -3.00
N GLU A 43 -1.43 6.76 -2.78
CA GLU A 43 -2.27 7.94 -2.71
C GLU A 43 -3.17 7.90 -1.46
N TYR A 44 -3.57 9.09 -1.00
CA TYR A 44 -4.47 9.22 0.13
C TYR A 44 -5.90 9.47 -0.36
N LEU A 45 -6.87 8.76 0.21
CA LEU A 45 -8.28 8.90 -0.19
C LEU A 45 -9.10 9.76 0.77
N SER A 46 -8.77 9.78 2.06
CA SER A 46 -9.60 10.46 3.06
C SER A 46 -8.78 11.00 4.22
N ASP A 47 -8.95 12.28 4.57
CA ASP A 47 -8.46 12.82 5.85
C ASP A 47 -8.85 11.91 7.02
N PRO A 48 -7.96 11.71 7.99
CA PRO A 48 -8.22 10.78 9.08
C PRO A 48 -9.39 11.27 9.93
N VAL A 49 -10.34 10.38 10.20
CA VAL A 49 -11.54 10.66 10.99
C VAL A 49 -11.43 9.98 12.34
N SER A 50 -11.52 10.77 13.42
CA SER A 50 -11.52 10.24 14.78
C SER A 50 -12.93 9.94 15.25
N TRP A 51 -13.18 8.69 15.65
CA TRP A 51 -14.45 8.27 16.23
C TRP A 51 -14.25 7.13 17.24
N GLY A 52 -14.88 7.23 18.42
CA GLY A 52 -14.89 6.15 19.40
C GLY A 52 -13.52 5.74 19.95
N GLY A 53 -12.53 6.64 19.97
CA GLY A 53 -11.17 6.35 20.45
C GLY A 53 -10.24 5.74 19.40
N ALA A 54 -10.67 5.66 18.13
CA ALA A 54 -9.84 5.27 17.00
C ALA A 54 -9.84 6.36 15.92
N MET A 55 -8.75 6.43 15.16
CA MET A 55 -8.61 7.27 13.99
C MET A 55 -8.58 6.38 12.75
N THR A 56 -9.53 6.57 11.84
CA THR A 56 -9.66 5.77 10.62
C THR A 56 -9.32 6.56 9.38
N TYR A 57 -8.74 5.89 8.39
CA TYR A 57 -8.42 6.48 7.10
C TYR A 57 -8.31 5.44 6.00
N SER A 58 -8.49 5.87 4.75
CA SER A 58 -8.30 5.03 3.57
C SER A 58 -7.12 5.48 2.70
N LEU A 59 -6.50 4.49 2.08
CA LEU A 59 -5.41 4.65 1.12
C LEU A 59 -5.84 4.08 -0.23
N ARG A 60 -5.38 4.71 -1.31
CA ARG A 60 -5.45 4.16 -2.65
C ARG A 60 -4.06 3.77 -3.12
N LEU A 61 -3.94 2.62 -3.75
CA LEU A 61 -2.80 2.29 -4.57
C LEU A 61 -3.25 2.14 -6.02
N THR A 62 -2.53 2.79 -6.92
CA THR A 62 -2.85 2.77 -8.35
C THR A 62 -1.74 2.04 -9.10
N GLY A 63 -2.10 0.98 -9.83
CA GLY A 63 -1.17 0.15 -10.60
C GLY A 63 -1.63 -0.04 -12.05
N PRO A 64 -0.80 -0.65 -12.91
CA PRO A 64 -1.19 -0.92 -14.29
C PRO A 64 -2.20 -2.08 -14.36
N VAL A 65 -3.08 -2.04 -15.37
CA VAL A 65 -4.21 -2.98 -15.49
C VAL A 65 -3.82 -4.43 -15.76
N ASP A 66 -2.66 -4.66 -16.37
CA ASP A 66 -2.10 -5.97 -16.65
C ASP A 66 -1.47 -6.65 -15.42
N ALA A 67 -1.26 -5.92 -14.34
CA ALA A 67 -0.66 -6.40 -13.09
C ALA A 67 -1.68 -6.43 -11.94
N ARG A 68 -2.87 -7.01 -12.20
CA ARG A 68 -3.94 -7.08 -11.21
C ARG A 68 -3.56 -7.97 -10.02
N LEU A 69 -3.72 -7.45 -8.80
CA LEU A 69 -3.58 -8.19 -7.55
C LEU A 69 -4.93 -8.76 -7.11
N SER A 70 -4.90 -9.98 -6.59
CA SER A 70 -6.05 -10.57 -5.88
C SER A 70 -6.27 -9.85 -4.55
N PRO A 71 -7.51 -9.78 -4.03
CA PRO A 71 -7.74 -9.27 -2.67
C PRO A 71 -6.90 -10.06 -1.65
N GLY A 72 -6.17 -9.36 -0.77
CA GLY A 72 -5.28 -10.05 0.16
C GLY A 72 -4.31 -9.14 0.90
N ARG A 73 -3.48 -9.76 1.74
CA ARG A 73 -2.47 -9.06 2.54
C ARG A 73 -1.13 -9.08 1.81
N TYR A 74 -0.58 -7.90 1.55
CA TYR A 74 0.63 -7.73 0.75
C TYR A 74 1.68 -6.93 1.52
N GLU A 75 2.95 -7.35 1.39
CA GLU A 75 4.06 -6.48 1.74
C GLU A 75 4.25 -5.43 0.64
N VAL A 76 4.10 -4.18 1.06
CA VAL A 76 4.34 -2.99 0.25
C VAL A 76 5.70 -2.45 0.63
N VAL A 77 6.55 -2.26 -0.37
CA VAL A 77 7.95 -1.91 -0.19
C VAL A 77 8.21 -0.55 -0.81
N HIS A 78 8.66 0.38 0.02
CA HIS A 78 9.18 1.69 -0.39
C HIS A 78 10.70 1.72 -0.22
N ALA A 79 11.41 2.66 -0.87
CA ALA A 79 12.87 2.73 -0.78
C ALA A 79 13.39 2.85 0.68
N ALA A 80 12.63 3.51 1.55
CA ALA A 80 13.01 3.76 2.95
C ALA A 80 12.48 2.71 3.95
N CYS A 81 11.40 1.99 3.62
CA CYS A 81 10.68 1.13 4.57
C CYS A 81 9.83 0.06 3.86
N SER A 82 9.37 -0.94 4.60
CA SER A 82 8.28 -1.81 4.15
C SER A 82 7.15 -1.84 5.17
N PHE A 83 5.93 -2.03 4.72
CA PHE A 83 4.73 -2.12 5.54
C PHE A 83 3.76 -3.10 4.90
N VAL A 84 2.78 -3.59 5.65
CA VAL A 84 1.87 -4.62 5.16
C VAL A 84 0.45 -4.08 5.13
N LEU A 85 -0.21 -4.15 3.98
CA LEU A 85 -1.58 -3.71 3.78
C LEU A 85 -2.48 -4.84 3.32
N SER A 86 -3.75 -4.79 3.73
CA SER A 86 -4.82 -5.55 3.10
C SER A 86 -5.36 -4.73 1.93
N LEU A 87 -5.24 -5.26 0.71
CA LEU A 87 -5.62 -4.58 -0.53
C LEU A 87 -6.88 -5.19 -1.12
N PHE A 88 -7.78 -4.33 -1.57
CA PHE A 88 -9.01 -4.71 -2.27
C PHE A 88 -9.09 -3.95 -3.59
N PRO A 89 -9.17 -4.63 -4.75
CA PRO A 89 -9.41 -3.95 -6.03
C PRO A 89 -10.82 -3.36 -6.03
N VAL A 90 -10.94 -2.07 -6.32
CA VAL A 90 -12.20 -1.30 -6.20
C VAL A 90 -12.66 -0.69 -7.52
N ALA A 91 -11.75 -0.33 -8.41
CA ALA A 91 -12.08 0.24 -9.71
C ALA A 91 -10.99 -0.07 -10.74
N ASP A 92 -11.41 -0.30 -11.99
CA ASP A 92 -10.53 -0.54 -13.11
C ASP A 92 -10.84 0.54 -14.18
N GLU A 93 -9.81 1.26 -14.61
CA GLU A 93 -9.86 2.19 -15.74
C GLU A 93 -9.03 1.64 -16.91
N VAL A 94 -9.07 2.32 -18.06
CA VAL A 94 -8.44 1.84 -19.32
C VAL A 94 -6.95 1.51 -19.15
N LEU A 95 -6.24 2.19 -18.25
CA LEU A 95 -4.79 2.01 -18.05
C LEU A 95 -4.42 1.51 -16.64
N HIS A 96 -5.32 1.64 -15.67
CA HIS A 96 -4.98 1.44 -14.26
C HIS A 96 -6.00 0.62 -13.51
N VAL A 97 -5.54 -0.06 -12.46
CA VAL A 97 -6.37 -0.69 -11.44
C VAL A 97 -6.10 0.02 -10.11
N HIS A 98 -7.17 0.34 -9.42
CA HIS A 98 -7.13 0.97 -8.11
C HIS A 98 -7.40 -0.07 -7.02
N TYR A 99 -6.55 -0.05 -6.01
CA TYR A 99 -6.67 -0.83 -4.79
C TYR A 99 -6.93 0.10 -3.62
N GLU A 100 -7.78 -0.34 -2.71
CA GLU A 100 -8.02 0.36 -1.46
C GLU A 100 -7.55 -0.45 -0.25
N SER A 101 -7.07 0.28 0.75
CA SER A 101 -6.81 -0.23 2.09
C SER A 101 -7.44 0.68 3.12
N TYR A 102 -8.02 0.08 4.16
CA TYR A 102 -8.68 0.77 5.25
C TYR A 102 -7.90 0.51 6.53
N LEU A 103 -7.48 1.58 7.19
CA LEU A 103 -6.64 1.54 8.37
C LEU A 103 -7.34 2.23 9.53
N SER A 104 -7.12 1.68 10.72
CA SER A 104 -7.66 2.19 11.97
C SER A 104 -6.57 2.07 13.02
N GLU A 105 -6.23 3.19 13.67
CA GLU A 105 -5.24 3.24 14.73
C GLU A 105 -5.83 3.84 16.02
N PRO A 106 -5.38 3.41 17.21
CA PRO A 106 -5.81 4.03 18.47
C PRO A 106 -5.43 5.52 18.51
N VAL A 107 -6.29 6.34 19.12
CA VAL A 107 -6.03 7.78 19.39
C VAL A 107 -5.21 7.95 20.66
#